data_AF-M7XYP3-F1
#
_entry.id   AF-M7XYP3-F1
#
_cell.length_a   1.000
_cell.length_b   1.000
_cell.length_c   1.000
_cell.angle_alpha   90.00
_cell.angle_beta   90.00
_cell.angle_gamma   90.00
#
_symmetry.space_group_name_H-M   'P 1'
#
loop_
_entity.id
_entity.type
_entity.pdbx_description
1 polymer ?
#
loop_
_entity_poly.entity_id
_entity_poly.type
_entity_poly.pdbx_seq_one_letter_code
_entity_poly.pdbx_strand_id
1 'polypeptide(L)'
;MRARSYEELGEFEKAVEDYRTILYHEPTYAQALAGIGKIFWKKEDYKNAEKYLLLAAKQDGEDFEILLLLGRAMLMNENYNSADEFLQLAKELNPKHAGVYFYQGMARSQIGDVLGAAGSFNMCLKYDPENLTARYNRGLVLLLIGHTTWALEDFETILQSNPSHIEALARRGHAKIRLQDPSGCADLQQAAHKGSLYAQLHLDGC
;
A
#
# COMPACT_ATOMS: atom_id res chain seq x y z
N MET A 1 -22.92 -20.19 -5.20
CA MET A 1 -22.74 -20.07 -3.73
C MET A 1 -21.65 -20.98 -3.19
N ARG A 2 -21.56 -22.25 -3.62
CA ARG A 2 -20.52 -23.20 -3.17
C ARG A 2 -19.07 -22.73 -3.39
N ALA A 3 -18.75 -22.17 -4.56
CA ALA A 3 -17.40 -21.63 -4.86
C ALA A 3 -16.90 -20.62 -3.81
N ARG A 4 -17.74 -19.64 -3.45
CA ARG A 4 -17.42 -18.62 -2.44
C ARG A 4 -17.25 -19.22 -1.05
N SER A 5 -18.08 -20.21 -0.69
CA SER A 5 -17.93 -20.91 0.59
C SER A 5 -16.59 -21.64 0.67
N TYR A 6 -16.17 -22.34 -0.39
CA TYR A 6 -14.83 -22.96 -0.41
C TYR A 6 -13.70 -21.94 -0.35
N GLU A 7 -13.85 -20.78 -0.99
CA GLU A 7 -12.89 -19.68 -0.91
C GLU A 7 -12.73 -19.13 0.52
N GLU A 8 -13.83 -19.02 1.26
CA GLU A 8 -13.85 -18.58 2.67
C GLU A 8 -13.24 -19.64 3.60
N LEU A 9 -13.45 -20.92 3.29
CA LEU A 9 -12.89 -22.06 4.03
C LEU A 9 -11.42 -22.36 3.68
N GLY A 10 -10.85 -21.66 2.69
CA GLY A 10 -9.46 -21.90 2.24
C GLY A 10 -9.29 -23.12 1.32
N GLU A 11 -10.39 -23.75 0.89
CA GLU A 11 -10.40 -24.87 -0.04
C GLU A 11 -10.27 -24.37 -1.49
N PHE A 12 -9.14 -23.73 -1.78
CA PHE A 12 -8.92 -22.95 -2.99
C PHE A 12 -9.03 -23.77 -4.27
N GLU A 13 -8.55 -25.01 -4.29
CA GLU A 13 -8.62 -25.88 -5.47
C GLU A 13 -10.08 -26.15 -5.85
N LYS A 14 -10.93 -26.48 -4.87
CA LYS A 14 -12.36 -26.73 -5.09
C LYS A 14 -13.10 -25.45 -5.49
N ALA A 15 -12.74 -24.32 -4.88
CA ALA A 15 -13.31 -23.03 -5.26
C ALA A 15 -12.99 -22.68 -6.72
N VAL A 16 -11.74 -22.87 -7.16
CA VAL A 16 -11.33 -22.63 -8.55
C VAL A 16 -12.04 -23.59 -9.51
N GLU A 17 -12.20 -24.86 -9.14
CA GLU A 17 -12.95 -25.81 -9.95
C GLU A 17 -14.41 -25.37 -10.16
N ASP A 18 -15.10 -24.99 -9.08
CA ASP A 18 -16.46 -24.47 -9.16
C ASP A 18 -16.55 -23.20 -9.99
N TYR A 19 -15.60 -22.26 -9.83
CA TYR A 19 -15.55 -21.05 -10.66
C TYR A 19 -15.31 -21.38 -12.14
N ARG A 20 -14.47 -22.38 -12.45
CA ARG A 20 -14.26 -22.83 -13.84
C ARG A 20 -15.51 -23.48 -14.43
N THR A 21 -16.30 -24.20 -13.64
CA THR A 21 -17.60 -24.70 -14.10
C THR A 21 -18.53 -23.55 -14.47
N ILE A 22 -18.57 -22.48 -13.67
CA ILE A 22 -19.34 -21.27 -14.01
C ILE A 22 -18.85 -20.68 -15.33
N LEU A 23 -17.53 -20.50 -15.49
CA LEU A 23 -16.93 -19.92 -16.69
C LEU A 23 -17.04 -20.81 -17.93
N TYR A 24 -17.26 -22.11 -17.78
CA TYR A 24 -17.54 -23.00 -18.90
C TYR A 24 -18.91 -22.67 -19.53
N HIS A 25 -19.90 -22.31 -18.72
CA HIS A 25 -21.23 -21.92 -19.18
C HIS A 25 -21.33 -20.44 -19.51
N GLU A 26 -20.68 -19.58 -18.73
CA GLU A 26 -20.69 -18.13 -18.86
C GLU A 26 -19.25 -17.58 -18.81
N PRO A 27 -18.51 -17.60 -19.93
CA PRO A 27 -17.08 -17.23 -19.96
C PRO A 27 -16.77 -15.79 -19.52
N THR A 28 -17.78 -14.92 -19.54
CA THR A 28 -17.69 -13.49 -19.20
C THR A 28 -18.26 -13.17 -17.82
N TYR A 29 -18.56 -14.17 -16.99
CA TYR A 29 -19.11 -13.93 -15.66
C TYR A 29 -18.05 -13.30 -14.72
N ALA A 30 -18.14 -11.98 -14.55
CA ALA A 30 -17.13 -11.15 -13.89
C ALA A 30 -16.79 -11.65 -12.48
N GLN A 31 -17.79 -12.06 -11.69
CA GLN A 31 -17.58 -12.47 -10.30
C GLN A 31 -16.87 -13.82 -10.16
N ALA A 32 -16.98 -14.73 -11.15
CA ALA A 32 -16.16 -15.95 -11.13
C ALA A 32 -14.71 -15.66 -11.53
N LEU A 33 -14.48 -14.77 -12.50
CA LEU A 33 -13.13 -14.31 -12.84
C LEU A 33 -12.48 -13.62 -11.63
N ALA A 34 -13.20 -12.71 -10.97
CA ALA A 34 -12.75 -12.03 -9.77
C ALA A 34 -12.47 -13.00 -8.61
N GLY A 35 -13.35 -14.00 -8.41
CA GLY A 35 -13.15 -15.06 -7.41
C GLY A 35 -11.86 -15.85 -7.64
N ILE A 36 -11.57 -16.25 -8.88
CA ILE A 36 -10.30 -16.91 -9.23
C ILE A 36 -9.12 -15.95 -8.99
N GLY A 37 -9.23 -14.69 -9.41
CA GLY A 37 -8.19 -13.68 -9.19
C GLY A 37 -7.87 -13.45 -7.72
N LYS A 38 -8.90 -13.40 -6.86
CA LYS A 38 -8.76 -13.29 -5.41
C LYS A 38 -8.09 -14.52 -4.78
N ILE A 39 -8.35 -15.72 -5.30
CA ILE A 39 -7.66 -16.93 -4.85
C ILE A 39 -6.18 -16.87 -5.20
N PHE A 40 -5.83 -16.46 -6.43
CA PHE A 40 -4.43 -16.28 -6.80
C PHE A 40 -3.73 -15.20 -5.96
N TRP A 41 -4.42 -14.11 -5.65
CA TRP A 41 -3.93 -13.09 -4.71
C TRP A 41 -3.62 -13.69 -3.34
N LYS A 42 -4.53 -14.49 -2.77
CA LYS A 42 -4.30 -15.19 -1.48
C LYS A 42 -3.13 -16.18 -1.52
N LYS A 43 -2.81 -16.71 -2.70
CA LYS A 43 -1.66 -17.60 -2.93
C LYS A 43 -0.37 -16.84 -3.27
N GLU A 44 -0.39 -15.51 -3.23
CA GLU A 44 0.72 -14.61 -3.60
C GLU A 44 1.18 -14.77 -5.06
N ASP A 45 0.36 -15.38 -5.91
CA ASP A 45 0.56 -15.44 -7.36
C ASP A 45 -0.06 -14.19 -7.99
N TYR A 46 0.60 -13.06 -7.78
CA TYR A 46 0.11 -11.76 -8.21
C TYR A 46 -0.01 -11.64 -9.74
N LYS A 47 0.79 -12.39 -10.51
CA LYS A 47 0.70 -12.42 -11.98
C LYS A 47 -0.62 -13.02 -12.44
N ASN A 48 -1.01 -14.16 -11.90
CA ASN A 48 -2.32 -14.74 -12.23
C ASN A 48 -3.46 -13.94 -11.60
N ALA A 49 -3.28 -13.37 -10.40
CA ALA A 49 -4.28 -12.49 -9.80
C ALA A 49 -4.61 -11.31 -10.73
N GLU A 50 -3.59 -10.57 -11.19
CA GLU A 50 -3.74 -9.46 -12.12
C GLU A 50 -4.46 -9.89 -13.40
N LYS A 51 -4.04 -10.99 -14.01
CA LYS A 51 -4.66 -11.51 -15.23
C LYS A 51 -6.16 -11.74 -15.08
N TYR A 52 -6.58 -12.46 -14.04
CA TYR A 52 -7.99 -12.80 -13.84
C TYR A 52 -8.82 -11.59 -13.39
N LEU A 53 -8.24 -10.72 -12.57
CA LEU A 53 -8.90 -9.48 -12.13
C LEU A 53 -9.07 -8.48 -13.29
N LEU A 54 -8.11 -8.39 -14.20
CA LEU A 54 -8.23 -7.57 -15.40
C LEU A 54 -9.32 -8.10 -16.34
N LEU A 55 -9.40 -9.44 -16.49
CA LEU A 55 -10.52 -10.05 -17.23
C LEU A 55 -11.86 -9.75 -16.56
N ALA A 56 -11.92 -9.76 -15.24
CA ALA A 56 -13.13 -9.43 -14.49
C ALA A 56 -13.53 -7.95 -14.68
N ALA A 57 -12.57 -7.02 -14.51
CA ALA A 57 -12.77 -5.58 -14.70
C ALA A 57 -13.18 -5.22 -16.14
N LYS A 58 -12.75 -6.00 -17.14
CA LYS A 58 -13.19 -5.84 -18.53
C LYS A 58 -14.70 -6.13 -18.70
N GLN A 59 -15.26 -7.01 -17.89
CA GLN A 59 -16.68 -7.37 -17.94
C GLN A 59 -17.53 -6.50 -17.02
N ASP A 60 -16.99 -6.15 -15.84
CA ASP A 60 -17.61 -5.29 -14.85
C ASP A 60 -16.61 -4.24 -14.38
N GLY A 61 -16.58 -3.11 -15.09
CA GLY A 61 -15.65 -2.00 -14.84
C GLY A 61 -16.09 -1.05 -13.72
N GLU A 62 -17.22 -1.32 -13.06
CA GLU A 62 -17.78 -0.49 -11.98
C GLU A 62 -17.82 -1.22 -10.63
N ASP A 63 -17.24 -2.42 -10.54
CA ASP A 63 -17.06 -3.13 -9.28
C ASP A 63 -15.82 -2.61 -8.53
N PHE A 64 -16.08 -1.91 -7.42
CA PHE A 64 -15.06 -1.31 -6.57
C PHE A 64 -14.03 -2.33 -6.05
N GLU A 65 -14.47 -3.52 -5.62
CA GLU A 65 -13.58 -4.52 -5.02
C GLU A 65 -12.67 -5.14 -6.09
N ILE A 66 -13.18 -5.35 -7.30
CA ILE A 66 -12.39 -5.82 -8.44
C ILE A 66 -11.31 -4.80 -8.77
N LEU A 67 -11.67 -3.51 -8.93
CA LEU A 67 -10.71 -2.46 -9.29
C LEU A 67 -9.67 -2.23 -8.19
N LEU A 68 -10.08 -2.22 -6.91
CA LEU A 68 -9.17 -2.07 -5.78
C LEU A 68 -8.19 -3.24 -5.72
N LEU A 69 -8.66 -4.48 -5.86
CA LEU A 69 -7.78 -5.66 -5.82
C LEU A 69 -6.89 -5.74 -7.06
N LEU A 70 -7.37 -5.34 -8.23
CA LEU A 70 -6.57 -5.25 -9.46
C LEU A 70 -5.43 -4.25 -9.31
N GLY A 71 -5.71 -3.03 -8.82
CA GLY A 71 -4.68 -2.03 -8.56
C GLY A 71 -3.62 -2.51 -7.57
N ARG A 72 -4.03 -3.27 -6.54
CA ARG A 72 -3.11 -3.92 -5.60
C ARG A 72 -2.29 -5.04 -6.26
N ALA A 73 -2.89 -5.87 -7.10
CA ALA A 73 -2.17 -6.90 -7.86
C ALA A 73 -1.11 -6.29 -8.77
N MET A 74 -1.45 -5.19 -9.47
CA MET A 74 -0.52 -4.44 -10.30
C MET A 74 0.62 -3.82 -9.49
N LEU A 75 0.36 -3.28 -8.29
CA LEU A 75 1.41 -2.82 -7.38
C LEU A 75 2.42 -3.93 -7.05
N MET A 76 1.91 -5.12 -6.72
CA MET A 76 2.77 -6.26 -6.36
C MET A 76 3.56 -6.82 -7.56
N ASN A 77 3.05 -6.63 -8.78
CA ASN A 77 3.76 -6.94 -10.01
C ASN A 77 4.62 -5.78 -10.54
N GLU A 78 4.79 -4.71 -9.75
CA GLU A 78 5.58 -3.52 -10.11
C GLU A 78 5.03 -2.73 -11.31
N ASN A 79 3.77 -2.97 -11.70
CA ASN A 79 3.04 -2.27 -12.75
C ASN A 79 2.45 -0.96 -12.21
N TYR A 80 3.30 -0.06 -11.73
CA TYR A 80 2.89 1.10 -10.91
C TYR A 80 1.98 2.09 -11.64
N ASN A 81 2.24 2.39 -12.92
CA ASN A 81 1.40 3.32 -13.70
C ASN A 81 -0.03 2.78 -13.85
N SER A 82 -0.18 1.53 -14.26
CA SER A 82 -1.49 0.88 -14.36
C SER A 82 -2.15 0.73 -13.00
N ALA A 83 -1.39 0.48 -11.94
CA ALA A 83 -1.93 0.49 -10.59
C ALA A 83 -2.56 1.84 -10.23
N ASP A 84 -1.90 2.98 -10.49
CA ASP A 84 -2.47 4.31 -10.21
C ASP A 84 -3.75 4.58 -11.02
N GLU A 85 -3.79 4.16 -12.29
CA GLU A 85 -4.96 4.27 -13.17
C GLU A 85 -6.16 3.46 -12.65
N PHE A 86 -5.99 2.18 -12.30
CA PHE A 86 -7.09 1.38 -11.79
C PHE A 86 -7.53 1.79 -10.38
N LEU A 87 -6.59 2.26 -9.54
CA LEU A 87 -6.93 2.84 -8.24
C LEU A 87 -7.65 4.20 -8.38
N GLN A 88 -7.40 4.96 -9.45
CA GLN A 88 -8.15 6.17 -9.75
C GLN A 88 -9.62 5.83 -10.06
N LEU A 89 -9.89 4.77 -10.82
CA LEU A 89 -11.25 4.28 -11.04
C LEU A 89 -11.91 3.82 -9.73
N ALA A 90 -11.20 3.05 -8.91
CA ALA A 90 -11.71 2.63 -7.60
C ALA A 90 -12.03 3.82 -6.68
N LYS A 91 -11.22 4.90 -6.74
CA LYS A 91 -11.46 6.14 -6.00
C LYS A 91 -12.74 6.84 -6.44
N GLU A 92 -13.06 6.83 -7.72
CA GLU A 92 -14.28 7.46 -8.25
C GLU A 92 -15.54 6.77 -7.73
N LEU A 93 -15.49 5.44 -7.56
CA LEU A 93 -16.59 4.65 -7.00
C LEU A 93 -16.72 4.81 -5.48
N ASN A 94 -15.61 4.89 -4.75
CA ASN A 94 -15.62 5.07 -3.31
C ASN A 94 -14.57 6.10 -2.83
N PRO A 95 -14.89 7.41 -2.91
CA PRO A 95 -13.93 8.49 -2.65
C PRO A 95 -13.58 8.68 -1.16
N LYS A 96 -14.14 7.87 -0.25
CA LYS A 96 -13.84 7.91 1.18
C LYS A 96 -13.08 6.68 1.66
N HIS A 97 -12.75 5.73 0.77
CA HIS A 97 -12.04 4.52 1.14
C HIS A 97 -10.54 4.80 1.32
N ALA A 98 -10.07 4.86 2.58
CA ALA A 98 -8.69 5.17 2.93
C ALA A 98 -7.66 4.29 2.21
N GLY A 99 -7.98 3.00 2.03
CA GLY A 99 -7.10 2.04 1.36
C GLY A 99 -6.77 2.40 -0.09
N VAL A 100 -7.70 3.02 -0.83
CA VAL A 100 -7.44 3.41 -2.23
C VAL A 100 -6.32 4.44 -2.28
N TYR A 101 -6.40 5.45 -1.41
CA TYR A 101 -5.39 6.49 -1.29
C TYR A 101 -4.05 5.95 -0.78
N PHE A 102 -4.05 4.98 0.13
CA PHE A 102 -2.82 4.31 0.57
C PHE A 102 -2.09 3.66 -0.60
N TYR A 103 -2.80 2.83 -1.38
CA TYR A 103 -2.22 2.13 -2.53
C TYR A 103 -1.83 3.11 -3.66
N GLN A 104 -2.59 4.18 -3.90
CA GLN A 104 -2.17 5.24 -4.85
C GLN A 104 -0.90 5.94 -4.38
N GLY A 105 -0.78 6.23 -3.09
CA GLY A 105 0.44 6.81 -2.51
C GLY A 105 1.66 5.92 -2.73
N MET A 106 1.50 4.60 -2.57
CA MET A 106 2.55 3.63 -2.87
C MET A 106 2.92 3.62 -4.36
N ALA A 107 1.93 3.56 -5.26
CA ALA A 107 2.15 3.54 -6.71
C ALA A 107 2.92 4.79 -7.16
N ARG A 108 2.45 5.98 -6.75
CA ARG A 108 3.05 7.27 -7.10
C ARG A 108 4.45 7.44 -6.53
N SER A 109 4.71 6.92 -5.32
CA SER A 109 6.06 6.92 -4.75
C SER A 109 7.04 6.15 -5.65
N GLN A 110 6.60 5.03 -6.23
CA GLN A 110 7.44 4.20 -7.12
C GLN A 110 7.57 4.80 -8.52
N ILE A 111 6.55 5.49 -9.02
CA ILE A 111 6.60 6.25 -10.28
C ILE A 111 7.56 7.46 -10.17
N GLY A 112 7.78 7.96 -8.96
CA GLY A 112 8.54 9.20 -8.70
C GLY A 112 7.67 10.46 -8.64
N ASP A 113 6.34 10.31 -8.66
CA ASP A 113 5.41 11.41 -8.36
C ASP A 113 5.30 11.62 -6.85
N VAL A 114 6.35 12.22 -6.28
CA VAL A 114 6.48 12.39 -4.82
C VAL A 114 5.40 13.33 -4.26
N LEU A 115 5.02 14.37 -5.01
CA LEU A 115 3.96 15.30 -4.60
C LEU A 115 2.59 14.63 -4.62
N GLY A 116 2.27 13.88 -5.68
CA GLY A 116 1.04 13.10 -5.75
C GLY A 116 0.98 12.01 -4.69
N ALA A 117 2.12 11.37 -4.35
CA ALA A 117 2.20 10.40 -3.26
C ALA A 117 1.88 11.05 -1.90
N ALA A 118 2.48 12.21 -1.59
CA ALA A 118 2.19 12.95 -0.36
C ALA A 118 0.70 13.34 -0.27
N GLY A 119 0.11 13.79 -1.38
CA GLY A 119 -1.32 14.09 -1.48
C GLY A 119 -2.20 12.85 -1.23
N SER A 120 -1.83 11.70 -1.78
CA SER A 120 -2.54 10.44 -1.56
C SER A 120 -2.43 9.98 -0.09
N PHE A 121 -1.25 9.99 0.52
CA PHE A 121 -1.13 9.62 1.94
C PHE A 121 -1.86 10.60 2.87
N ASN A 122 -1.88 11.90 2.54
CA ASN A 122 -2.71 12.88 3.26
C ASN A 122 -4.20 12.50 3.24
N MET A 123 -4.72 12.10 2.09
CA MET A 123 -6.12 11.66 1.96
C MET A 123 -6.37 10.33 2.65
N CYS A 124 -5.41 9.41 2.65
CA CYS A 124 -5.49 8.18 3.44
C CYS A 124 -5.67 8.50 4.93
N LEU A 125 -4.79 9.33 5.49
CA LEU A 125 -4.83 9.72 6.90
C LEU A 125 -6.03 10.59 7.27
N LYS A 126 -6.65 11.27 6.31
CA LYS A 126 -7.93 11.97 6.53
C LYS A 126 -9.07 10.99 6.82
N TYR A 127 -9.08 9.83 6.17
CA TYR A 127 -10.15 8.83 6.31
C TYR A 127 -9.80 7.70 7.28
N ASP A 128 -8.52 7.46 7.52
CA ASP A 128 -8.00 6.51 8.51
C ASP A 128 -6.81 7.15 9.27
N PRO A 129 -7.07 7.98 10.29
CA PRO A 129 -6.03 8.69 11.03
C PRO A 129 -5.08 7.77 11.80
N GLU A 130 -5.47 6.54 12.09
CA GLU A 130 -4.67 5.59 12.87
C GLU A 130 -3.71 4.76 11.99
N ASN A 131 -3.71 4.99 10.67
CA ASN A 131 -2.85 4.27 9.74
C ASN A 131 -1.37 4.66 9.87
N LEU A 132 -0.67 4.02 10.81
CA LEU A 132 0.76 4.29 11.07
C LEU A 132 1.64 4.03 9.84
N THR A 133 1.28 3.06 8.98
CA THR A 133 2.01 2.77 7.75
C THR A 133 1.88 3.90 6.73
N ALA A 134 0.68 4.42 6.52
CA ALA A 134 0.45 5.60 5.67
C ALA A 134 1.18 6.83 6.23
N ARG A 135 1.16 7.01 7.56
CA ARG A 135 1.89 8.10 8.24
C ARG A 135 3.40 7.97 8.04
N TYR A 136 3.95 6.77 8.17
CA TYR A 136 5.38 6.54 7.96
C TYR A 136 5.78 6.86 6.52
N ASN A 137 5.02 6.34 5.54
CA ASN A 137 5.28 6.61 4.13
C ASN A 137 5.09 8.09 3.78
N ARG A 138 4.11 8.79 4.39
CA ARG A 138 3.97 10.24 4.28
C ARG A 138 5.21 10.96 4.79
N GLY A 139 5.69 10.62 5.98
CA GLY A 139 6.91 11.19 6.54
C GLY A 139 8.13 11.00 5.61
N LEU A 140 8.27 9.83 4.99
CA LEU A 140 9.34 9.58 4.01
C LEU A 140 9.25 10.49 2.79
N VAL A 141 8.06 10.62 2.18
CA VAL A 141 7.90 11.48 0.99
C VAL A 141 8.03 12.96 1.35
N LEU A 142 7.54 13.39 2.52
CA LEU A 142 7.69 14.75 3.03
C LEU A 142 9.16 15.11 3.28
N LEU A 143 9.96 14.19 3.83
CA LEU A 143 11.41 14.37 3.92
C LEU A 143 12.01 14.57 2.53
N LEU A 144 11.64 13.75 1.54
CA LEU A 144 12.20 13.82 0.19
C LEU A 144 11.95 15.18 -0.47
N ILE A 145 10.77 15.77 -0.29
CA ILE A 145 10.42 17.11 -0.83
C ILE A 145 10.79 18.28 0.10
N GLY A 146 11.46 18.00 1.23
CA GLY A 146 11.99 19.03 2.13
C GLY A 146 11.00 19.59 3.15
N HIS A 147 9.77 19.07 3.22
CA HIS A 147 8.79 19.38 4.29
C HIS A 147 9.15 18.66 5.59
N THR A 148 10.34 18.97 6.10
CA THR A 148 11.00 18.25 7.19
C THR A 148 10.27 18.38 8.52
N THR A 149 9.64 19.52 8.81
CA THR A 149 8.85 19.74 10.03
C THR A 149 7.62 18.82 10.09
N TRP A 150 6.88 18.71 8.99
CA TRP A 150 5.72 17.81 8.92
C TRP A 150 6.12 16.33 8.94
N ALA A 151 7.26 15.99 8.34
CA ALA A 151 7.79 14.64 8.45
C ALA A 151 8.21 14.29 9.89
N LEU A 152 8.80 15.25 10.62
CA LEU A 152 9.14 15.10 12.03
C LEU A 152 7.89 14.77 12.87
N GLU A 153 6.81 15.54 12.70
CA GLU A 153 5.53 15.31 13.37
C GLU A 153 4.97 13.89 13.09
N ASP A 154 5.11 13.41 11.84
CA ASP A 154 4.69 12.06 11.46
C ASP A 154 5.47 10.97 12.20
N PHE A 155 6.80 11.08 12.25
CA PHE A 155 7.64 10.11 12.96
C PHE A 155 7.45 10.17 14.48
N GLU A 156 7.24 11.36 15.04
CA GLU A 156 6.92 11.52 16.46
C GLU A 156 5.61 10.85 16.83
N THR A 157 4.56 11.03 16.02
CA THR A 157 3.27 10.37 16.24
C THR A 157 3.40 8.84 16.19
N ILE A 158 4.21 8.30 15.25
CA ILE A 158 4.48 6.85 15.19
C ILE A 158 5.19 6.39 16.47
N LEU A 159 6.16 7.14 16.98
CA LEU A 159 6.91 6.80 18.18
C LEU A 159 6.11 6.98 19.47
N GLN A 160 5.09 7.84 19.49
CA GLN A 160 4.13 7.93 20.59
C GLN A 160 3.27 6.67 20.67
N SER A 161 2.80 6.16 19.52
CA SER A 161 1.98 4.94 19.46
C SER A 161 2.82 3.66 19.61
N ASN A 162 3.99 3.63 18.98
CA ASN A 162 4.95 2.52 19.04
C ASN A 162 6.38 3.04 19.32
N PRO A 163 6.76 3.21 20.60
CA PRO A 163 8.10 3.67 20.99
C PRO A 163 9.24 2.74 20.56
N SER A 164 8.93 1.50 20.18
CA SER A 164 9.90 0.50 19.73
C SER A 164 10.17 0.54 18.23
N HIS A 165 9.49 1.40 17.47
CA HIS A 165 9.63 1.48 16.01
C HIS A 165 11.00 2.05 15.59
N ILE A 166 11.96 1.16 15.36
CA ILE A 166 13.37 1.47 15.07
C ILE A 166 13.53 2.41 13.87
N GLU A 167 12.85 2.13 12.76
CA GLU A 167 13.00 2.96 11.55
C GLU A 167 12.40 4.36 11.71
N ALA A 168 11.26 4.52 12.39
CA ALA A 168 10.71 5.83 12.70
C ALA A 168 11.65 6.64 13.60
N LEU A 169 12.34 6.00 14.56
CA LEU A 169 13.37 6.64 15.39
C LEU A 169 14.53 7.16 14.51
N ALA A 170 15.01 6.33 13.59
CA ALA A 170 16.07 6.73 12.67
C ALA A 170 15.65 7.91 11.77
N ARG A 171 14.43 7.87 11.22
CA ARG A 171 13.90 8.94 10.37
C ARG A 171 13.61 10.23 11.16
N ARG A 172 13.17 10.13 12.42
CA ARG A 172 13.08 11.27 13.34
C ARG A 172 14.45 11.92 13.55
N GLY A 173 15.49 11.11 13.80
CA GLY A 173 16.86 11.60 13.95
C GLY A 173 17.35 12.35 12.73
N HIS A 174 17.13 11.80 11.53
CA HIS A 174 17.47 12.48 10.28
C HIS A 174 16.67 13.78 10.08
N ALA A 175 15.37 13.79 10.37
CA ALA A 175 14.54 14.99 10.28
C ALA A 175 15.06 16.10 11.20
N LYS A 176 15.40 15.77 12.45
CA LYS A 176 15.99 16.70 13.42
C LYS A 176 17.33 17.27 12.98
N ILE A 177 18.23 16.44 12.44
CA ILE A 177 19.52 16.92 11.91
C ILE A 177 19.32 17.92 10.77
N ARG A 178 18.39 17.65 9.85
CA ARG A 178 18.02 18.58 8.78
C ARG A 178 17.44 19.90 9.29
N LEU A 179 16.81 19.88 10.46
CA LEU A 179 16.32 21.06 11.18
C LEU A 179 17.36 21.69 12.12
N GLN A 180 18.61 21.20 12.10
CA GLN A 180 19.70 21.65 12.98
C GLN A 180 19.42 21.42 14.48
N ASP A 181 18.56 20.46 14.83
CA ASP A 181 18.35 20.01 16.20
C ASP A 181 19.42 18.95 16.57
N PRO A 182 20.32 19.26 17.52
CA PRO A 182 21.43 18.38 17.90
C PRO A 182 20.95 17.06 18.55
N SER A 183 19.71 16.98 19.03
CA SER A 183 19.15 15.74 19.59
C SER A 183 18.93 14.66 18.52
N GLY A 184 18.96 15.03 17.23
CA GLY A 184 18.81 14.08 16.13
C GLY A 184 19.93 13.03 16.05
N CYS A 185 21.15 13.40 16.47
CA CYS A 185 22.27 12.46 16.49
C CYS A 185 22.11 11.36 17.55
N ALA A 186 21.54 11.69 18.70
CA ALA A 186 21.21 10.70 19.72
C ALA A 186 20.17 9.70 19.20
N ASP A 187 19.16 10.18 18.47
CA ASP A 187 18.14 9.32 17.85
C ASP A 187 18.75 8.37 16.81
N LEU A 188 19.64 8.85 15.94
CA LEU A 188 20.34 8.01 14.97
C LEU A 188 21.25 6.97 15.64
N GLN A 189 22.06 7.38 16.62
CA GLN A 189 22.93 6.45 17.37
C GLN A 189 22.11 5.36 18.07
N GLN A 190 21.00 5.74 18.70
CA GLN A 190 20.11 4.78 19.35
C GLN A 190 19.48 3.81 18.33
N ALA A 191 19.00 4.32 17.19
CA ALA A 191 18.42 3.47 16.15
C ALA A 191 19.47 2.54 15.52
N ALA A 192 20.70 3.01 15.29
CA ALA A 192 21.81 2.20 14.78
C ALA A 192 22.18 1.07 15.74
N HIS A 193 22.24 1.36 17.05
CA HIS A 193 22.48 0.35 18.09
C HIS A 193 21.36 -0.70 18.15
N LYS A 194 20.12 -0.31 17.86
CA LYS A 194 18.97 -1.21 17.75
C LYS A 194 18.90 -1.96 16.40
N GLY A 195 19.85 -1.76 15.50
CA GLY A 195 19.96 -2.51 14.24
C GLY A 195 19.37 -1.81 13.01
N SER A 196 19.07 -0.51 13.05
CA SER A 196 18.68 0.23 11.85
C SER A 196 19.86 0.38 10.90
N LEU A 197 19.80 -0.28 9.74
CA LEU A 197 20.78 -0.10 8.67
C LEU A 197 20.76 1.34 8.15
N TYR A 198 19.56 1.93 8.07
CA TYR A 198 19.42 3.33 7.67
C TYR A 198 20.21 4.26 8.58
N ALA A 199 20.04 4.10 9.90
CA ALA A 199 20.75 4.93 10.86
C ALA A 199 22.28 4.73 10.79
N GLN A 200 22.74 3.48 10.68
CA GLN A 200 24.18 3.15 10.56
C GLN A 200 24.84 3.88 9.38
N LEU A 201 24.15 3.95 8.24
CA LEU A 201 24.65 4.63 7.05
C LEU A 201 24.63 6.17 7.13
N HIS A 202 23.96 6.73 8.14
CA HIS A 202 23.78 8.19 8.29
C HIS A 202 24.42 8.74 9.57
N LEU A 203 25.24 7.93 10.26
CA LEU A 203 25.97 8.38 11.46
C LEU A 203 27.04 9.43 11.14
N ASP A 204 27.60 9.44 9.93
CA ASP A 204 28.60 10.43 9.50
C ASP A 204 28.02 11.85 9.36
N GLY A 205 26.69 11.98 9.37
CA GLY A 205 25.99 13.27 9.42
C GLY A 205 25.92 13.87 10.84
N CYS A 206 26.48 13.15 11.81
CA CYS A 206 26.85 13.61 13.14
C CYS A 206 28.37 13.84 13.17
#